data_AF-A0A2N2R6G6-F1
#
_entry.id   AF-A0A2N2R6G6-F1
#
_cell.length_a   1.000
_cell.length_b   1.000
_cell.length_c   1.000
_cell.angle_alpha   90.00
_cell.angle_beta   90.00
_cell.angle_gamma   90.00
#
_symmetry.space_group_name_H-M   'P 1'
#
loop_
_entity.id
_entity.type
_entity.pdbx_description
1 polymer ?
#
loop_
_entity_poly.entity_id
_entity_poly.type
_entity_poly.pdbx_seq_one_letter_code
_entity_poly.pdbx_strand_id
1 'polypeptide(L)'
;MTGFNNWGKTTHIYNIFGRSRFYMGCTYAIPGVNGAFTVESHSNDDFGEVNFVQAVKNRIAKAPSYEKDIFCAFCPTRENHNDSQRILEGKPFSSFDEIHILLLKYKWDFHAELRIQEIRSYLSSVANAQFFVIDADARQTSDTARCQARDQQIVSYLKRLYP
;
A
#
# COMPACT_ATOMS: atom_id res chain seq x y z
N MET A 1 9.25 11.51 14.05
CA MET A 1 9.59 10.96 12.72
C MET A 1 8.39 11.30 11.86
N THR A 2 8.44 12.43 11.17
CA THR A 2 7.27 13.08 10.56
C THR A 2 6.66 12.23 9.44
N GLY A 3 5.33 12.13 9.46
CA GLY A 3 4.48 11.62 8.38
C GLY A 3 4.90 12.15 7.02
N PHE A 4 5.41 11.25 6.17
CA PHE A 4 5.76 11.58 4.81
C PHE A 4 4.50 11.48 3.93
N ASN A 5 3.59 12.44 4.11
CA ASN A 5 2.64 12.78 3.08
C ASN A 5 3.47 13.08 1.82
N ASN A 6 3.14 12.43 0.70
CA ASN A 6 3.79 12.59 -0.61
C ASN A 6 4.92 11.62 -1.03
N TRP A 7 4.80 10.31 -0.76
CA TRP A 7 5.56 9.27 -1.50
C TRP A 7 4.95 8.91 -2.88
N GLY A 8 3.90 9.62 -3.33
CA GLY A 8 3.22 9.31 -4.59
C GLY A 8 2.30 8.08 -4.56
N LYS A 9 2.01 7.51 -3.38
CA LYS A 9 1.20 6.29 -3.20
C LYS A 9 -0.13 6.36 -3.95
N THR A 10 -0.87 7.45 -3.79
CA THR A 10 -2.15 7.68 -4.46
C THR A 10 -1.99 7.75 -5.99
N THR A 11 -0.93 8.40 -6.48
CA THR A 11 -0.60 8.43 -7.91
C THR A 11 -0.36 7.03 -8.46
N HIS A 12 0.45 6.21 -7.78
CA HIS A 12 0.70 4.82 -8.17
C HIS A 12 -0.59 4.00 -8.20
N ILE A 13 -1.45 4.12 -7.18
CA ILE A 13 -2.76 3.48 -7.16
C ILE A 13 -3.59 3.93 -8.38
N TYR A 14 -3.62 5.22 -8.68
CA TYR A 14 -4.41 5.71 -9.82
C TYR A 14 -3.90 5.22 -11.17
N ASN A 15 -2.59 5.18 -11.35
CA ASN A 15 -1.97 4.68 -12.59
C ASN A 15 -2.23 3.19 -12.77
N ILE A 16 -2.01 2.39 -11.73
CA ILE A 16 -2.11 0.93 -11.78
C ILE A 16 -3.55 0.47 -12.04
N PHE A 17 -4.54 1.13 -11.43
CA PHE A 17 -5.96 0.84 -11.65
C PHE A 17 -6.57 1.62 -12.82
N GLY A 18 -5.86 2.60 -13.39
CA GLY A 18 -6.35 3.47 -14.47
C GLY A 18 -7.53 4.36 -14.07
N ARG A 19 -7.64 4.75 -12.78
CA ARG A 19 -8.77 5.52 -12.25
C ARG A 19 -8.44 6.28 -10.96
N SER A 20 -9.15 7.38 -10.73
CA SER A 20 -8.96 8.26 -9.56
C SER A 20 -10.04 8.12 -8.47
N ARG A 21 -11.05 7.27 -8.67
CA ARG A 21 -12.17 7.09 -7.72
C ARG A 21 -12.47 5.61 -7.47
N PHE A 22 -12.59 5.27 -6.18
CA PHE A 22 -12.87 3.92 -5.69
C PHE A 22 -14.07 3.93 -4.73
N TYR A 23 -15.24 3.62 -5.26
CA TYR A 23 -16.51 3.51 -4.54
C TYR A 23 -16.52 2.31 -3.59
N MET A 24 -17.21 2.47 -2.46
CA MET A 24 -17.47 1.39 -1.51
C MET A 24 -18.37 0.31 -2.14
N GLY A 25 -18.08 -0.95 -1.84
CA GLY A 25 -18.82 -2.11 -2.34
C GLY A 25 -18.56 -2.48 -3.80
N CYS A 26 -17.53 -1.88 -4.40
CA CYS A 26 -17.01 -2.28 -5.70
C CYS A 26 -15.60 -2.83 -5.55
N THR A 27 -15.28 -3.81 -6.37
CA THR A 27 -13.91 -4.29 -6.59
C THR A 27 -13.38 -3.77 -7.92
N TYR A 28 -12.06 -3.74 -8.04
CA TYR A 28 -11.35 -3.22 -9.20
C TYR A 28 -10.25 -4.19 -9.59
N ALA A 29 -10.16 -4.49 -10.88
CA ALA A 29 -9.08 -5.30 -11.43
C ALA A 29 -7.89 -4.42 -11.83
N ILE A 30 -6.70 -4.99 -11.73
CA ILE A 30 -5.47 -4.41 -12.30
C ILE A 30 -5.19 -5.15 -13.62
N PRO A 31 -4.97 -4.45 -14.75
CA PRO A 31 -4.73 -5.11 -16.03
C PRO A 31 -3.62 -6.17 -15.96
N GLY A 32 -3.99 -7.42 -16.27
CA GLY A 32 -3.09 -8.57 -16.28
C GLY A 32 -2.78 -9.19 -14.92
N VAL A 33 -3.38 -8.73 -13.83
CA VAL A 33 -3.34 -9.39 -12.51
C VAL A 33 -4.65 -10.17 -12.34
N ASN A 34 -4.58 -11.46 -12.02
CA ASN A 34 -5.77 -12.29 -11.84
C ASN A 34 -6.35 -12.14 -10.42
N GLY A 35 -6.75 -10.91 -10.09
CA GLY A 35 -7.28 -10.55 -8.79
C GLY A 35 -8.15 -9.30 -8.86
N ALA A 36 -9.08 -9.19 -7.92
CA ALA A 36 -9.98 -8.04 -7.80
C ALA A 36 -9.89 -7.48 -6.39
N PHE A 37 -9.69 -6.16 -6.29
CA PHE A 37 -9.37 -5.52 -5.02
C PHE A 37 -10.45 -4.52 -4.64
N THR A 38 -10.82 -4.50 -3.37
CA THR A 38 -11.36 -3.27 -2.79
C THR A 38 -10.20 -2.32 -2.54
N VAL A 39 -10.35 -1.02 -2.81
CA VAL A 39 -9.22 -0.09 -2.77
C VAL A 39 -9.45 1.03 -1.76
N GLU A 40 -8.49 1.28 -0.87
CA GLU A 40 -8.42 2.50 -0.04
C GLU A 40 -7.20 3.34 -0.44
N SER A 41 -7.42 4.42 -1.18
CA SER A 41 -6.34 5.24 -1.75
C SER A 41 -5.72 6.23 -0.76
N HIS A 42 -6.32 6.43 0.41
CA HIS A 42 -5.80 7.26 1.49
C HIS A 42 -5.06 6.39 2.50
N SER A 43 -3.97 6.92 3.05
CA SER A 43 -3.16 6.23 4.04
C SER A 43 -3.55 6.62 5.47
N ASN A 44 -2.99 5.89 6.43
CA ASN A 44 -3.05 6.26 7.83
C ASN A 44 -2.40 7.62 8.13
N ASP A 45 -1.55 8.17 7.25
CA ASP A 45 -1.02 9.53 7.37
C ASP A 45 -2.02 10.61 6.92
N ASP A 46 -2.97 10.25 6.05
CA ASP A 46 -4.05 11.15 5.61
C ASP A 46 -5.19 11.18 6.63
N PHE A 47 -5.47 10.05 7.27
CA PHE A 47 -6.64 9.87 8.15
C PHE A 47 -6.30 9.83 9.65
N GLY A 48 -5.04 9.56 10.00
CA GLY A 48 -4.70 9.05 11.33
C GLY A 48 -5.17 7.61 11.51
N GLU A 49 -4.67 6.94 12.54
CA GLU A 49 -4.91 5.51 12.77
C GLU A 49 -6.39 5.15 12.89
N VAL A 50 -7.14 5.83 13.77
CA VAL A 50 -8.53 5.47 14.07
C VAL A 50 -9.41 5.55 12.82
N ASN A 51 -9.31 6.66 12.08
CA ASN A 51 -10.13 6.87 10.89
C ASN A 51 -9.68 5.97 9.73
N PHE A 52 -8.38 5.68 9.61
CA PHE A 52 -7.88 4.75 8.59
C PHE A 52 -8.38 3.32 8.83
N VAL A 53 -8.25 2.83 10.06
CA VAL A 53 -8.78 1.50 10.45
C VAL A 53 -10.28 1.43 10.20
N GLN A 54 -11.04 2.49 10.54
CA GLN A 54 -12.48 2.54 10.28
C GLN A 54 -12.82 2.58 8.79
N ALA A 55 -12.07 3.33 7.97
CA ALA A 55 -12.25 3.39 6.52
C ALA A 55 -12.05 2.01 5.87
N VAL A 56 -10.96 1.33 6.24
CA VAL A 56 -10.65 -0.03 5.78
C VAL A 56 -11.72 -1.03 6.23
N LYS A 57 -12.12 -0.98 7.51
CA LYS A 57 -13.20 -1.82 8.04
C LYS A 57 -14.51 -1.64 7.27
N ASN A 58 -14.88 -0.40 6.97
CA ASN A 58 -16.09 -0.09 6.21
C ASN A 58 -16.03 -0.61 4.77
N ARG A 59 -14.85 -0.58 4.15
CA ARG A 59 -14.63 -1.13 2.82
C ARG A 59 -14.78 -2.64 2.79
N ILE A 60 -14.13 -3.34 3.71
CA ILE A 60 -14.22 -4.79 3.84
C ILE A 60 -15.67 -5.22 4.11
N ALA A 61 -16.38 -4.51 5.00
CA ALA A 61 -17.77 -4.82 5.34
C ALA A 61 -18.75 -4.64 4.16
N LYS A 62 -18.40 -3.79 3.18
CA LYS A 62 -19.23 -3.53 2.01
C LYS A 62 -18.77 -4.28 0.76
N ALA A 63 -17.60 -4.91 0.79
CA ALA A 63 -17.06 -5.64 -0.35
C ALA A 63 -18.05 -6.73 -0.82
N PRO A 64 -18.06 -7.06 -2.13
CA PRO A 64 -18.86 -8.17 -2.65
C PRO A 64 -18.61 -9.47 -1.87
N SER A 65 -19.60 -10.38 -1.87
CA SER A 65 -19.58 -11.60 -1.03
C SER A 65 -18.48 -12.61 -1.38
N TYR A 66 -17.78 -12.42 -2.51
CA TYR A 66 -16.67 -13.24 -2.97
C TYR A 66 -15.36 -12.42 -2.93
N GLU A 67 -14.32 -13.07 -2.38
CA GLU A 67 -12.92 -12.66 -2.13
C GLU A 67 -12.63 -11.22 -1.63
N LYS A 68 -11.84 -11.15 -0.55
CA LYS A 68 -11.75 -10.01 0.37
C LYS A 68 -10.47 -9.19 0.23
N ASP A 69 -9.77 -9.29 -0.89
CA ASP A 69 -8.48 -8.63 -1.03
C ASP A 69 -8.64 -7.11 -1.04
N ILE A 70 -7.77 -6.47 -0.27
CA ILE A 70 -7.72 -5.02 -0.15
C ILE A 70 -6.38 -4.50 -0.62
N PHE A 71 -6.43 -3.47 -1.46
CA PHE A 71 -5.27 -2.68 -1.83
C PHE A 71 -5.38 -1.32 -1.15
N CYS A 72 -4.47 -0.99 -0.24
CA CYS A 72 -4.52 0.29 0.46
C CYS A 72 -3.19 1.05 0.43
N ALA A 73 -3.26 2.38 0.39
CA ALA A 73 -2.13 3.22 0.72
C ALA A 73 -1.81 3.08 2.22
N PHE A 74 -0.53 2.99 2.56
CA PHE A 74 -0.08 2.80 3.94
C PHE A 74 1.23 3.53 4.20
N CYS A 75 1.42 4.06 5.41
CA CYS A 75 2.61 4.73 5.88
C CYS A 75 3.17 3.99 7.12
N PRO A 76 4.42 3.51 7.09
CA PRO A 76 5.04 2.80 8.20
C PRO A 76 5.51 3.76 9.32
N THR A 77 4.56 4.46 9.95
CA THR A 77 4.78 5.44 11.01
C THR A 77 4.98 4.77 12.37
N ARG A 78 5.69 5.45 13.29
CA ARG A 78 5.92 5.03 14.69
C ARG A 78 5.37 6.04 15.69
N GLU A 79 4.37 6.82 15.28
CA GLU A 79 3.84 7.90 16.10
C GLU A 79 2.79 7.32 17.05
N ASN A 80 2.75 7.78 18.31
CA ASN A 80 1.86 7.20 19.34
C ASN A 80 0.37 7.19 18.96
N HIS A 81 -0.06 8.08 18.06
CA HIS A 81 -1.44 8.20 17.58
C HIS A 81 -1.62 7.73 16.12
N ASN A 82 -0.55 7.20 15.52
CA ASN A 82 -0.50 6.67 14.17
C ASN A 82 0.61 5.60 14.09
N ASP A 83 0.41 4.48 14.78
CA ASP A 83 1.44 3.45 14.93
C ASP A 83 1.17 2.31 13.95
N SER A 84 2.06 2.13 12.98
CA SER A 84 1.86 1.17 11.90
C SER A 84 1.87 -0.28 12.38
N GLN A 85 2.64 -0.60 13.42
CA GLN A 85 2.65 -1.93 13.99
C GLN A 85 1.30 -2.25 14.65
N ARG A 86 0.78 -1.33 15.48
CA ARG A 86 -0.52 -1.46 16.14
C ARG A 86 -1.67 -1.54 15.14
N ILE A 87 -1.61 -0.77 14.05
CA ILE A 87 -2.59 -0.86 12.96
C ILE A 87 -2.61 -2.28 12.38
N LEU A 88 -1.45 -2.84 12.05
CA LEU A 88 -1.33 -4.14 11.38
C LEU A 88 -1.66 -5.32 12.30
N GLU A 89 -1.29 -5.25 13.57
CA GLU A 89 -1.65 -6.26 14.59
C GLU A 89 -3.14 -6.16 15.01
N GLY A 90 -3.78 -5.02 14.77
CA GLY A 90 -5.18 -4.77 15.05
C GLY A 90 -6.15 -5.28 13.98
N LYS A 91 -7.44 -5.44 14.35
CA LYS A 91 -8.50 -5.67 13.36
C LYS A 91 -8.73 -4.41 12.51
N PRO A 92 -8.97 -4.52 11.19
CA PRO A 92 -9.19 -5.77 10.47
C PRO A 92 -7.91 -6.44 9.92
N PHE A 93 -6.75 -5.80 10.00
CA PHE A 93 -5.51 -6.27 9.37
C PHE A 93 -5.04 -7.64 9.90
N SER A 94 -5.16 -7.89 11.20
CA SER A 94 -4.80 -9.20 11.77
C SER A 94 -5.70 -10.37 11.37
N SER A 95 -6.74 -10.14 10.54
CA SER A 95 -7.57 -11.21 9.98
C SER A 95 -7.16 -11.68 8.59
N PHE A 96 -6.17 -11.05 7.97
CA PHE A 96 -5.63 -11.49 6.68
C PHE A 96 -4.57 -12.58 6.88
N ASP A 97 -4.54 -13.56 5.98
CA ASP A 97 -3.51 -14.61 5.99
C ASP A 97 -2.12 -14.03 5.67
N GLU A 98 -2.06 -13.10 4.71
CA GLU A 98 -0.85 -12.39 4.32
C GLU A 98 -1.12 -10.88 4.14
N ILE A 99 -0.16 -10.05 4.53
CA ILE A 99 -0.14 -8.61 4.30
C ILE A 99 1.12 -8.25 3.53
N HIS A 100 0.99 -7.93 2.26
CA HIS A 100 2.13 -7.53 1.42
C HIS A 100 2.37 -6.01 1.49
N ILE A 101 3.44 -5.62 2.17
CA ILE A 101 3.86 -4.23 2.32
C ILE A 101 4.85 -3.88 1.20
N LEU A 102 4.38 -3.08 0.24
CA LEU A 102 5.18 -2.59 -0.88
C LEU A 102 5.89 -1.29 -0.47
N LEU A 103 7.20 -1.36 -0.28
CA LEU A 103 8.04 -0.27 0.19
C LEU A 103 8.67 0.47 -0.99
N LEU A 104 8.17 1.65 -1.32
CA LEU A 104 8.80 2.56 -2.27
C LEU A 104 10.15 3.02 -1.68
N LYS A 105 11.27 2.63 -2.29
CA LYS A 105 12.61 2.91 -1.74
C LYS A 105 12.93 4.40 -1.78
N TYR A 106 12.58 5.08 -2.86
CA TYR A 106 12.80 6.51 -3.03
C TYR A 106 11.49 7.28 -3.12
N LYS A 107 11.47 8.49 -2.54
CA LYS A 107 10.38 9.43 -2.76
C LYS A 107 10.33 9.78 -4.25
N TRP A 108 9.17 10.19 -4.75
CA TRP A 108 8.94 10.35 -6.19
C TRP A 108 9.99 11.25 -6.88
N ASP A 109 10.47 12.29 -6.19
CA ASP A 109 11.48 13.27 -6.61
C ASP A 109 12.91 12.92 -6.17
N PHE A 110 13.14 11.74 -5.59
CA PHE A 110 14.44 11.27 -5.07
C PHE A 110 15.05 12.11 -3.94
N HIS A 111 14.32 13.07 -3.37
CA HIS A 111 14.80 13.88 -2.25
C HIS A 111 14.87 13.13 -0.90
N ALA A 112 14.32 11.91 -0.84
CA ALA A 112 14.37 11.07 0.34
C ALA A 112 14.47 9.59 -0.02
N GLU A 113 15.23 8.85 0.78
CA GLU A 113 15.34 7.39 0.73
C GLU A 113 14.70 6.79 1.99
N LEU A 114 13.94 5.72 1.80
CA LEU A 114 13.21 5.04 2.86
C LEU A 114 14.18 4.15 3.64
N ARG A 115 14.13 4.21 4.97
CA ARG A 115 14.96 3.37 5.84
C ARG A 115 14.41 1.94 5.92
N ILE A 116 14.59 1.18 4.84
CA ILE A 116 13.99 -0.17 4.67
C ILE A 116 14.28 -1.11 5.83
N GLN A 117 15.55 -1.18 6.29
CA GLN A 117 15.94 -2.10 7.35
C GLN A 117 15.31 -1.73 8.70
N GLU A 118 15.19 -0.43 9.00
CA GLU A 118 14.53 0.03 10.21
C GLU A 118 13.03 -0.31 10.19
N ILE A 119 12.36 -0.19 9.04
CA ILE A 119 10.94 -0.56 8.90
C ILE A 119 10.75 -2.07 9.08
N ARG A 120 11.56 -2.89 8.40
CA ARG A 120 11.50 -4.35 8.53
C ARG A 120 11.76 -4.81 9.95
N SER A 121 12.76 -4.22 10.61
CA SER A 121 13.07 -4.56 12.00
C SER A 121 11.94 -4.17 12.95
N TYR A 122 11.30 -3.03 12.73
CA TYR A 122 10.22 -2.56 13.59
C TYR A 122 8.93 -3.38 13.38
N LEU A 123 8.63 -3.76 12.14
CA LEU A 123 7.43 -4.56 11.82
C LEU A 123 7.69 -6.07 11.86
N SER A 124 8.81 -6.53 12.43
CA SER A 124 9.18 -7.95 12.42
C SER A 124 8.28 -8.84 13.28
N SER A 125 7.55 -8.27 14.23
CA SER A 125 6.57 -9.00 15.06
C SER A 125 5.24 -9.25 14.35
N VAL A 126 4.98 -8.55 13.23
CA VAL A 126 3.74 -8.70 12.46
C VAL A 126 3.85 -9.99 11.64
N ALA A 127 3.35 -11.09 12.20
CA ALA A 127 3.62 -12.45 11.71
C ALA A 127 3.21 -12.69 10.24
N ASN A 128 2.15 -12.04 9.79
CA ASN A 128 1.62 -12.16 8.42
C ASN A 128 2.18 -11.09 7.45
N ALA A 129 3.12 -10.23 7.88
CA ALA A 129 3.67 -9.19 7.02
C ALA A 129 4.79 -9.71 6.11
N GLN A 130 4.61 -9.50 4.80
CA GLN A 130 5.59 -9.75 3.75
C GLN A 130 6.09 -8.42 3.18
N PHE A 131 7.40 -8.26 2.99
CA PHE A 131 7.98 -6.99 2.55
C PHE A 131 8.57 -7.08 1.15
N PHE A 132 8.09 -6.24 0.24
CA PHE A 132 8.65 -6.11 -1.10
C PHE A 132 9.15 -4.69 -1.34
N VAL A 133 10.40 -4.54 -1.78
CA VAL A 133 11.00 -3.23 -2.04
C VAL A 133 10.82 -2.88 -3.50
N ILE A 134 10.35 -1.65 -3.76
CA ILE A 134 10.23 -1.06 -5.09
C ILE A 134 11.40 -0.10 -5.29
N ASP A 135 12.28 -0.45 -6.22
CA ASP A 135 13.55 0.24 -6.51
C ASP A 135 13.92 0.27 -8.01
N ALA A 136 13.00 -0.17 -8.89
CA ALA A 136 13.21 -0.18 -10.34
C ALA A 136 13.43 1.22 -10.96
N ASP A 137 13.12 2.27 -10.21
CA ASP A 137 13.32 3.67 -10.56
C ASP A 137 14.77 4.15 -10.40
N ALA A 138 15.63 3.41 -9.69
CA ALA A 138 16.97 3.86 -9.29
C ALA A 138 17.88 4.27 -10.47
N ARG A 139 17.65 3.72 -11.67
CA ARG A 139 18.43 4.02 -12.89
C ARG A 139 17.70 4.92 -13.87
N GLN A 140 16.51 5.39 -13.53
CA GLN A 140 15.67 6.21 -14.41
C GLN A 140 15.99 7.70 -14.22
N THR A 141 16.09 8.43 -15.33
CA THR A 141 16.55 9.83 -15.35
C THR A 141 15.41 10.85 -15.38
N SER A 142 14.18 10.45 -15.73
CA SER A 142 13.01 11.33 -15.74
C SER A 142 11.93 10.86 -14.77
N ASP A 143 11.13 11.78 -14.26
CA ASP A 143 10.05 11.46 -13.30
C ASP A 143 8.98 10.55 -13.93
N THR A 144 8.68 10.72 -15.21
CA THR A 144 7.77 9.82 -15.95
C THR A 144 8.33 8.40 -16.00
N ALA A 145 9.61 8.23 -16.37
CA ALA A 145 10.23 6.90 -16.45
C ALA A 145 10.34 6.24 -15.07
N ARG A 146 10.66 7.03 -14.03
CA ARG A 146 10.67 6.58 -12.63
C ARG A 146 9.29 6.07 -12.21
N CYS A 147 8.25 6.85 -12.46
CA CYS A 147 6.88 6.49 -12.12
C CYS A 147 6.46 5.18 -12.81
N GLN A 148 6.68 5.09 -14.12
CA GLN A 148 6.39 3.88 -14.91
C GLN A 148 7.16 2.66 -14.42
N ALA A 149 8.45 2.80 -14.09
CA ALA A 149 9.26 1.69 -13.59
C ALA A 149 8.72 1.15 -12.24
N ARG A 150 8.31 2.04 -11.33
CA ARG A 150 7.68 1.63 -10.05
C ARG A 150 6.35 0.93 -10.29
N ASP A 151 5.48 1.49 -11.13
CA ASP A 151 4.18 0.90 -11.48
C ASP A 151 4.35 -0.51 -12.09
N GLN A 152 5.31 -0.67 -13.01
CA GLN A 152 5.63 -1.97 -13.62
C GLN A 152 6.15 -2.99 -12.61
N GLN A 153 7.00 -2.58 -11.67
CA GLN A 153 7.52 -3.48 -10.62
C GLN A 153 6.41 -3.90 -9.65
N ILE A 154 5.50 -2.98 -9.29
CA ILE A 154 4.32 -3.30 -8.47
C ILE A 154 3.42 -4.31 -9.19
N VAL A 155 3.04 -4.04 -10.44
CA VAL A 155 2.19 -4.95 -11.23
C VAL A 155 2.86 -6.33 -11.40
N SER A 156 4.17 -6.36 -11.67
CA SER A 156 4.92 -7.62 -11.80
C SER A 156 4.97 -8.42 -10.50
N TYR A 157 5.02 -7.74 -9.35
CA TYR A 157 4.89 -8.39 -8.05
C TYR A 157 3.50 -8.99 -7.85
N LEU A 158 2.44 -8.21 -8.11
CA LEU A 158 1.07 -8.67 -7.96
C LEU A 158 0.73 -9.83 -8.90
N LYS A 159 1.21 -9.84 -10.14
CA LYS A 159 1.06 -10.98 -11.06
C LYS A 159 1.62 -12.29 -10.53
N ARG A 160 2.65 -12.24 -9.67
CA ARG A 160 3.20 -13.45 -9.03
C ARG A 160 2.36 -13.94 -7.87
N LEU A 161 1.65 -13.04 -7.19
CA LEU A 161 0.74 -13.38 -6.09
C LEU A 161 -0.63 -13.86 -6.61
N TYR A 162 -1.05 -13.32 -7.75
CA TYR A 162 -2.35 -13.58 -8.39
C TYR A 162 -2.13 -14.08 -9.83
N PRO A 163 -1.73 -15.36 -10.01
CA PRO A 163 -1.38 -15.93 -11.32
C PRO A 163 -2.59 -16.15 -12.25
#